data_AF-A0A6G3UMR1-F1
#
_entry.id   AF-A0A6G3UMR1-F1
#
_cell.length_a   1.000
_cell.length_b   1.000
_cell.length_c   1.000
_cell.angle_alpha   90.00
_cell.angle_beta   90.00
_cell.angle_gamma   90.00
#
_symmetry.space_group_name_H-M   'P 1'
#
loop_
_entity.id
_entity.type
_entity.pdbx_description
1 polymer ?
#
loop_
_entity_poly.entity_id
_entity_poly.type
_entity_poly.pdbx_seq_one_letter_code
_entity_poly.pdbx_strand_id
1 'polypeptide(L)' 'MTAYDAIVLAGGAAKRLGGADKPALRVGGRALLDRVLAACADARATVVVGDRRPTVRA' A
#
# COMPACT_ATOMS: atom_id res chain seq x y z
N MET A 1 4.85 9.64 20.86
CA MET A 1 3.99 9.00 19.84
C MET A 1 3.32 7.80 20.48
N THR A 2 2.01 7.63 20.27
CA THR A 2 1.30 6.43 20.76
C THR A 2 1.67 5.23 19.90
N ALA A 3 1.83 4.07 20.51
CA ALA A 3 2.06 2.83 19.76
C ALA A 3 0.83 2.48 18.92
N TYR A 4 1.05 2.02 17.69
CA TYR A 4 -0.01 1.61 16.78
C TYR A 4 0.44 0.51 15.82
N ASP A 5 -0.55 -0.14 15.20
CA ASP A 5 -0.39 -1.10 14.11
C ASP A 5 -1.18 -0.60 12.90
N ALA A 6 -0.76 -0.98 11.69
CA ALA A 6 -1.33 -0.48 10.44
C ALA A 6 -1.95 -1.60 9.60
N ILE A 7 -3.14 -1.34 9.04
CA ILE A 7 -3.77 -2.18 8.03
C ILE A 7 -3.95 -1.35 6.75
N VAL A 8 -3.30 -1.78 5.67
CA VAL A 8 -3.36 -1.11 4.36
C VAL A 8 -4.26 -1.92 3.44
N LEU A 9 -5.42 -1.35 3.11
CA LEU A 9 -6.36 -1.95 2.16
C LEU A 9 -5.91 -1.65 0.73
N ALA A 10 -5.17 -2.59 0.14
CA ALA A 10 -4.63 -2.52 -1.21
C ALA A 10 -5.32 -3.51 -2.16
N GLY A 11 -6.61 -3.77 -1.92
CA GLY A 11 -7.45 -4.60 -2.75
C GLY A 11 -8.60 -3.81 -3.39
N GLY A 12 -9.30 -4.47 -4.31
CA GLY A 12 -10.49 -3.92 -4.97
C GLY A 12 -10.33 -3.87 -6.49
N ALA A 13 -11.45 -3.97 -7.20
CA ALA A 13 -11.47 -4.16 -8.65
C ALA A 13 -11.03 -2.94 -9.49
N ALA A 14 -10.65 -1.82 -8.87
CA ALA A 14 -10.20 -0.60 -9.55
C ALA A 14 -11.08 -0.15 -10.73
N LYS A 15 -12.40 -0.37 -10.67
CA LYS A 15 -13.33 -0.14 -11.80
C LYS A 15 -13.27 1.27 -12.39
N ARG A 16 -13.07 2.28 -11.53
CA ARG A 16 -12.93 3.70 -11.93
C ARG A 16 -11.61 4.02 -12.64
N LEU A 17 -10.65 3.09 -12.60
CA LEU A 17 -9.37 3.15 -13.29
C LEU A 17 -9.29 2.09 -14.40
N GLY A 18 -10.44 1.68 -14.95
CA GLY A 18 -10.48 0.67 -16.03
C GLY A 18 -10.02 -0.73 -15.60
N GLY A 19 -10.02 -1.03 -14.30
CA GLY A 19 -9.56 -2.34 -13.79
C GLY A 19 -8.04 -2.44 -13.58
N ALA A 20 -7.31 -1.33 -13.70
CA ALA A 20 -5.85 -1.32 -13.47
C ALA A 20 -5.46 -1.74 -12.05
N ASP A 21 -4.29 -2.36 -11.88
CA ASP A 21 -3.70 -2.63 -10.55
C ASP A 21 -3.26 -1.31 -9.89
N LYS A 22 -4.22 -0.62 -9.25
CA LYS A 22 -4.01 0.67 -8.60
C LYS A 22 -2.85 0.65 -7.61
N PRO A 23 -2.74 -0.32 -6.67
CA PRO A 23 -1.59 -0.41 -5.76
C PRO A 23 -0.22 -0.35 -6.44
N ALA A 24 -0.10 -0.93 -7.65
CA ALA A 24 1.14 -0.95 -8.43
C ALA A 24 1.37 0.30 -9.31
N LEU A 25 0.36 1.16 -9.48
CA LEU A 25 0.52 2.40 -10.23
C LEU A 25 1.62 3.27 -9.60
N ARG A 26 2.47 3.83 -10.46
CA ARG A 26 3.59 4.66 -10.04
C ARG A 26 3.26 6.14 -10.15
N VAL A 27 3.59 6.89 -9.10
CA VAL A 27 3.53 8.36 -9.08
C VAL A 27 4.88 8.87 -8.57
N GLY A 28 5.57 9.68 -9.38
CA GLY A 28 6.93 10.12 -9.06
C GLY A 28 7.92 8.95 -8.95
N GLY A 29 7.75 7.91 -9.78
CA GLY A 29 8.64 6.74 -9.82
C GLY A 29 8.39 5.67 -8.75
N ARG A 30 7.58 5.94 -7.72
CA ARG A 30 7.26 5.01 -6.62
C ARG A 30 5.83 4.48 -6.72
N ALA A 31 5.62 3.20 -6.39
CA ALA A 31 4.28 2.62 -6.38
C ALA A 31 3.41 3.27 -5.29
N LEU A 32 2.10 3.38 -5.52
CA LEU A 32 1.16 3.92 -4.55
C LEU A 32 1.18 3.14 -3.24
N LEU A 33 1.29 1.80 -3.30
CA LEU A 33 1.41 0.97 -2.10
C LEU A 33 2.67 1.30 -1.29
N ASP A 34 3.83 1.37 -1.95
CA ASP A 34 5.10 1.68 -1.27
C ASP A 34 5.07 3.06 -0.60
N ARG A 35 4.34 4.02 -1.18
CA ARG A 35 4.15 5.35 -0.56
C ARG A 35 3.38 5.27 0.75
N VAL A 36 2.34 4.44 0.81
CA VAL A 36 1.56 4.24 2.05
C VAL A 36 2.39 3.49 3.09
N LEU A 37 3.12 2.45 2.68
CA LEU A 37 3.99 1.68 3.59
C LEU A 37 5.08 2.55 4.22
N ALA A 38 5.68 3.47 3.45
CA ALA A 38 6.65 4.43 3.97
C ALA A 38 6.03 5.39 5.00
N ALA A 39 4.75 5.75 4.85
CA ALA A 39 4.03 6.57 5.82
C ALA A 39 3.67 5.80 7.11
N CYS A 40 3.75 4.47 7.10
CA CYS A 40 3.52 3.59 8.24
C CYS A 40 4.83 2.99 8.79
N ALA A 41 5.97 3.64 8.58
CA ALA A 41 7.28 3.12 8.96
C ALA A 41 7.42 2.86 10.49
N ASP A 42 6.73 3.68 11.28
CA ASP A 42 6.69 3.65 12.75
C ASP A 42 5.60 2.72 13.33
N ALA A 43 4.77 2.10 12.49
CA ALA A 43 3.85 1.05 12.93
C ALA A 43 4.64 -0.18 13.42
N ARG A 44 4.24 -0.78 14.54
CA ARG A 44 4.92 -1.99 15.05
C ARG A 44 4.68 -3.19 14.14
N ALA A 45 3.45 -3.33 13.65
CA ALA A 45 3.08 -4.28 12.61
C ALA A 45 2.36 -3.57 11.46
N THR A 46 2.53 -4.09 10.24
CA THR A 46 1.80 -3.64 9.05
C THR A 46 1.27 -4.84 8.29
N VAL A 47 -0.04 -4.86 8.05
CA VAL A 47 -0.71 -5.87 7.23
C VAL A 47 -1.24 -5.24 5.96
N VAL A 48 -0.92 -5.81 4.81
CA VAL A 48 -1.48 -5.40 3.52
C VAL A 48 -2.55 -6.39 3.11
N VAL A 49 -3.76 -5.90 2.83
CA VAL A 49 -4.91 -6.71 2.42
C VAL A 49 -5.11 -6.60 0.91
N GLY A 50 -5.23 -7.75 0.24
CA GLY A 50 -5.44 -7.88 -1.21
C GLY A 50 -4.48 -8.90 -1.82
N ASP A 51 -4.48 -9.03 -3.15
CA ASP A 51 -3.61 -9.98 -3.85
C ASP A 51 -2.12 -9.75 -3.55
N ARG A 52 -1.31 -10.80 -3.67
CA ARG A 52 0.12 -10.68 -3.42
C ARG A 52 0.80 -9.98 -4.59
N ARG A 53 1.62 -8.96 -4.28
CA ARG A 53 2.37 -8.18 -5.26
C ARG A 53 3.73 -7.76 -4.68
N PRO A 54 4.77 -7.55 -5.50
CA PRO A 54 6.02 -6.97 -5.04
C PRO A 54 5.79 -5.59 -4.42
N THR A 55 6.42 -5.34 -3.27
CA THR A 55 6.36 -4.05 -2.57
C THR A 55 7.59 -3.88 -1.70
N VAL A 56 7.89 -2.65 -1.30
CA VAL A 56 8.96 -2.33 -0.36
C VAL A 56 8.41 -1.58 0.85
N ARG A 57 8.92 -1.92 2.02
CA ARG A 57 8.74 -1.15 3.26
C ARG A 57 10.12 -0.63 3.68
N ALA A 58 10.20 0.67 3.95
CA ALA A 58 11.39 1.31 4.50
C ALA A 58 11.52 1.05 6.00
#